data_AF-A0A6L3JPH0-F1
#
_entry.id   AF-A0A6L3JPH0-F1
#
_cell.length_a   1.000
_cell.length_b   1.000
_cell.length_c   1.000
_cell.angle_alpha   90.00
_cell.angle_beta   90.00
_cell.angle_gamma   90.00
#
_symmetry.space_group_name_H-M   'P 1'
#
loop_
_entity.id
_entity.type
_entity.pdbx_description
1 polymer ?
#
loop_
_entity_poly.entity_id
_entity_poly.type
_entity_poly.pdbx_seq_one_letter_code
_entity_poly.pdbx_strand_id
1 'polypeptide(L)'
;MKNNIKLTTWLVGSLLTFSACTDLNVDLKSTYTEYPDSEIAKEAKMAGLYYGFGGALGRRYMEAALLSSDEFMAVTFGGNWYDGGNYIHSSLHASLPGDAHVDWAGDIPAAITKCNQAIFDLGGEDENNAEQEALIAPALAMRAFYHFIFMDTFGATPKLDHLIGDSEAIDRSPRSEITKFIESDLLRALASGGLKEDVDASTYGKPTKWMAEALLAKLYINWAGYTCDDVATYDPSMTNS
;
A
#
# COMPACT_ATOMS: atom_id res chain seq x y z
N MET A 1 10.31 -3.86 -75.77
CA MET A 1 9.51 -4.66 -74.82
C MET A 1 10.15 -4.79 -73.42
N LYS A 2 11.47 -5.01 -73.26
CA LYS A 2 12.10 -5.15 -71.93
C LYS A 2 12.09 -3.89 -71.05
N ASN A 3 12.11 -2.67 -71.63
CA ASN A 3 12.06 -1.42 -70.84
C ASN A 3 10.65 -1.08 -70.31
N ASN A 4 9.59 -1.52 -70.99
CA ASN A 4 8.21 -1.18 -70.60
C ASN A 4 7.75 -2.03 -69.40
N ILE A 5 8.29 -3.24 -69.24
CA ILE A 5 8.06 -4.11 -68.07
C ILE A 5 8.71 -3.52 -66.83
N LYS A 6 9.95 -3.01 -66.92
CA LYS A 6 10.63 -2.34 -65.79
C LYS A 6 9.89 -1.09 -65.34
N LEU A 7 9.40 -0.27 -66.29
CA LEU A 7 8.66 0.94 -65.97
C LEU A 7 7.31 0.64 -65.28
N THR A 8 6.61 -0.42 -65.69
CA THR A 8 5.36 -0.87 -65.04
C THR A 8 5.60 -1.53 -63.68
N THR A 9 6.71 -2.25 -63.48
CA THR A 9 7.05 -2.79 -62.15
C THR A 9 7.43 -1.68 -61.15
N TRP A 10 8.13 -0.64 -61.60
CA TRP A 10 8.44 0.52 -60.77
C TRP A 10 7.20 1.35 -60.42
N LEU A 11 6.25 1.51 -61.35
CA LEU A 11 5.01 2.24 -61.09
C LEU A 11 4.09 1.51 -60.10
N VAL A 12 3.96 0.19 -60.23
CA VAL A 12 3.14 -0.64 -59.33
C VAL A 12 3.79 -0.77 -57.95
N GLY A 13 5.12 -0.83 -57.87
CA GLY A 13 5.86 -0.80 -56.59
C GLY A 13 5.70 0.53 -55.83
N SER A 14 5.67 1.65 -56.56
CA SER A 14 5.47 2.99 -55.97
C SER A 14 4.05 3.24 -55.46
N LEU A 15 3.02 2.55 -55.98
CA LEU A 15 1.65 2.68 -55.46
C LEU A 15 1.45 1.95 -54.12
N LEU A 16 2.28 0.95 -53.80
CA LEU A 16 2.18 0.18 -52.56
C LEU A 16 2.90 0.87 -51.37
N THR A 17 3.75 1.87 -51.61
CA THR A 17 4.49 2.58 -50.54
C THR A 17 3.73 3.73 -49.89
N PHE A 18 2.58 4.15 -50.45
CA PHE A 18 1.78 5.25 -49.88
C PHE A 18 0.73 4.81 -48.86
N SER A 19 0.51 3.50 -48.66
CA SER A 19 -0.44 3.00 -47.65
C SER A 19 0.18 2.80 -46.24
N ALA A 20 1.45 3.16 -46.04
CA ALA A 20 2.17 2.90 -44.79
C ALA A 20 2.11 4.04 -43.75
N CYS A 21 1.48 5.19 -44.08
CA CYS A 21 1.32 6.31 -43.15
C CYS A 21 -0.15 6.42 -42.72
N THR A 22 -0.64 5.44 -41.95
CA THR A 22 -1.83 5.68 -41.14
C THR A 22 -1.39 6.38 -39.87
N ASP A 23 -1.83 7.61 -39.67
CA ASP A 23 -1.66 8.33 -38.41
C ASP A 23 -2.44 7.57 -37.33
N LEU A 24 -1.74 6.76 -36.54
CA LEU A 24 -2.31 5.82 -35.59
C LEU A 24 -2.46 6.48 -34.21
N ASN A 25 -3.04 7.69 -34.20
CA ASN A 25 -3.46 8.34 -32.97
C ASN A 25 -4.78 7.71 -32.53
N VAL A 26 -4.67 6.53 -31.93
CA VAL A 26 -5.81 5.85 -31.30
C VAL A 26 -6.01 6.49 -29.93
N ASP A 27 -7.18 7.09 -29.71
CA ASP A 27 -7.60 7.47 -28.35
C ASP A 27 -7.46 6.25 -27.44
N LEU A 28 -6.63 6.36 -26.40
CA LEU A 28 -6.47 5.34 -25.37
C LEU A 28 -7.81 5.14 -24.66
N LYS A 29 -8.58 4.13 -25.08
CA LYS A 29 -9.87 3.77 -24.46
C LYS A 29 -9.70 3.00 -23.15
N SER A 30 -8.52 2.46 -22.89
CA SER A 30 -8.24 1.56 -21.76
C SER A 30 -7.68 2.27 -20.53
N THR A 31 -7.29 3.54 -20.65
CA THR A 31 -6.61 4.27 -19.59
C THR A 31 -6.95 5.74 -19.68
N TYR A 32 -7.24 6.37 -18.53
CA TYR A 32 -7.39 7.81 -18.46
C TYR A 32 -6.03 8.48 -18.66
N THR A 33 -5.92 9.35 -19.66
CA THR A 33 -4.75 10.23 -19.84
C THR A 33 -4.76 11.37 -18.82
N GLU A 34 -5.95 11.79 -18.38
CA GLU A 34 -6.18 12.72 -17.28
C GLU A 34 -7.28 12.15 -16.37
N TYR A 35 -7.06 12.17 -15.06
CA TYR A 35 -8.03 11.64 -14.10
C TYR A 35 -9.24 12.59 -13.99
N PRO A 36 -10.49 12.11 -14.09
CA PRO A 36 -11.66 13.00 -14.03
C PRO A 36 -11.74 13.76 -12.69
N ASP A 37 -11.98 15.06 -12.73
CA ASP A 37 -12.25 15.88 -11.55
C ASP A 37 -13.74 15.82 -11.16
N SER A 38 -14.17 14.64 -10.71
CA SER A 38 -15.51 14.44 -10.16
C SER A 38 -15.42 13.75 -8.82
N GLU A 39 -16.39 14.02 -7.93
CA GLU A 39 -16.43 13.39 -6.61
C GLU A 39 -16.46 11.85 -6.69
N ILE A 40 -17.16 11.31 -7.69
CA ILE A 40 -17.20 9.86 -7.95
C ILE A 40 -15.81 9.32 -8.31
N ALA A 41 -15.05 10.07 -9.10
CA ALA A 41 -13.69 9.67 -9.45
C ALA A 41 -12.76 9.74 -8.22
N LYS A 42 -12.83 10.80 -7.41
CA LYS A 42 -12.06 10.90 -6.16
C LYS A 42 -12.41 9.74 -5.21
N GLU A 43 -13.69 9.41 -5.06
CA GLU A 43 -14.14 8.28 -4.25
C GLU A 43 -13.65 6.93 -4.82
N ALA A 44 -13.70 6.73 -6.14
CA ALA A 44 -13.21 5.53 -6.78
C ALA A 44 -11.69 5.34 -6.59
N LYS A 45 -10.91 6.43 -6.62
CA LYS A 45 -9.47 6.40 -6.31
C LYS A 45 -9.22 5.91 -4.88
N MET A 46 -9.98 6.43 -3.93
CA MET A 46 -9.89 6.04 -2.51
C MET A 46 -10.31 4.60 -2.26
N ALA A 47 -11.35 4.10 -2.95
CA ALA A 47 -11.84 2.73 -2.78
C ALA A 47 -10.75 1.68 -3.05
N GLY A 48 -9.87 1.93 -4.03
CA GLY A 48 -8.73 1.05 -4.34
C GLY A 48 -7.69 0.98 -3.22
N LEU A 49 -7.63 2.01 -2.36
CA LEU A 49 -6.73 2.03 -1.21
C LEU A 49 -7.21 1.08 -0.13
N TYR A 50 -8.52 1.01 0.14
CA TYR A 50 -9.06 0.25 1.29
C TYR A 50 -8.91 -1.26 1.18
N TYR A 51 -8.74 -1.79 -0.04
CA TYR A 51 -8.63 -3.22 -0.30
C TYR A 51 -7.18 -3.73 -0.36
N GLY A 52 -6.16 -2.86 -0.25
CA GLY A 52 -4.75 -3.21 -0.47
C GLY A 52 -4.23 -4.36 0.39
N PHE A 53 -4.85 -4.61 1.55
CA PHE A 53 -4.50 -5.69 2.47
C PHE A 53 -5.67 -6.66 2.75
N GLY A 54 -6.78 -6.54 2.01
CA GLY A 54 -8.00 -7.31 2.25
C GLY A 54 -7.84 -8.83 2.13
N GLY A 55 -6.93 -9.30 1.27
CA GLY A 55 -6.70 -10.73 1.07
C GLY A 55 -5.96 -11.42 2.22
N ALA A 56 -4.97 -10.75 2.80
CA ALA A 56 -4.19 -11.26 3.92
C ALA A 56 -4.92 -11.10 5.26
N LEU A 57 -5.73 -10.04 5.39
CA LEU A 57 -6.60 -9.80 6.54
C LEU A 57 -7.55 -10.98 6.75
N GLY A 58 -7.52 -11.55 7.95
CA GLY A 58 -8.37 -12.68 8.33
C GLY A 58 -7.84 -14.07 7.96
N ARG A 59 -6.69 -14.17 7.29
CA ARG A 59 -6.00 -15.46 7.08
C ARG A 59 -4.49 -15.38 7.27
N ARG A 60 -3.73 -14.97 6.26
CA ARG A 60 -2.25 -15.05 6.33
C ARG A 60 -1.66 -14.14 7.40
N TYR A 61 -2.21 -12.93 7.55
CA TYR A 61 -1.83 -12.03 8.64
C TYR A 61 -2.19 -12.61 10.02
N MET A 62 -3.38 -13.20 10.13
CA MET A 62 -3.86 -13.87 11.35
C MET A 62 -2.92 -15.03 11.72
N GLU A 63 -2.50 -15.84 10.74
CA GLU A 63 -1.53 -16.93 10.91
C GLU A 63 -0.17 -16.41 11.41
N ALA A 64 0.34 -15.31 10.86
CA ALA A 64 1.58 -14.71 11.35
C ALA A 64 1.45 -14.18 12.78
N ALA A 65 0.40 -13.40 13.05
CA ALA A 65 0.24 -12.68 14.31
C ALA A 65 -0.16 -13.58 15.49
N LEU A 66 -1.05 -14.55 15.27
CA LEU A 66 -1.69 -15.29 16.35
C LEU A 66 -1.14 -16.69 16.56
N LEU A 67 -0.65 -17.40 15.53
CA LEU A 67 -0.01 -18.70 15.76
C LEU A 67 1.30 -18.55 16.54
N SER A 68 1.98 -17.41 16.40
CA SER A 68 3.14 -17.04 17.22
C SER A 68 2.77 -16.64 18.66
N SER A 69 1.49 -16.68 19.05
CA SER A 69 1.05 -16.43 20.43
C SER A 69 0.80 -17.73 21.20
N ASP A 70 0.43 -17.62 22.47
CA ASP A 70 -0.01 -18.74 23.29
C ASP A 70 -1.53 -19.02 23.20
N GLU A 71 -2.28 -18.30 22.36
CA GLU A 71 -3.73 -18.47 22.23
C GLU A 71 -4.13 -19.77 21.53
N PHE A 72 -3.41 -20.17 20.47
CA PHE A 72 -3.63 -21.42 19.76
C PHE A 72 -2.39 -21.88 19.00
N MET A 73 -2.27 -23.20 18.87
CA MET A 73 -1.12 -23.89 18.30
C MET A 73 -1.57 -24.77 17.13
N ALA A 74 -0.78 -24.76 16.06
CA ALA A 74 -1.00 -25.66 14.94
C ALA A 74 -0.67 -27.11 15.29
N VAL A 75 -1.57 -28.04 15.00
CA VAL A 75 -1.32 -29.48 15.22
C VAL A 75 -1.69 -30.26 13.97
N THR A 76 -0.75 -31.05 13.46
CA THR A 76 -0.99 -32.01 12.38
C THR A 76 -1.16 -33.41 12.97
N PHE A 77 -2.37 -33.95 12.94
CA PHE A 77 -2.64 -35.34 13.34
C PHE A 77 -2.46 -36.32 12.16
N GLY A 78 -2.17 -37.58 12.47
CA GLY A 78 -1.72 -38.61 11.52
C GLY A 78 -2.55 -38.72 10.24
N GLY A 79 -1.98 -38.24 9.12
CA GLY A 79 -2.55 -38.28 7.77
C GLY A 79 -3.04 -36.92 7.25
N ASN A 80 -3.13 -35.90 8.10
CA ASN A 80 -3.48 -34.56 7.67
C ASN A 80 -2.34 -33.89 6.89
N TRP A 81 -2.70 -32.93 6.05
CA TRP A 81 -1.76 -32.17 5.23
C TRP A 81 -0.79 -31.35 6.11
N TYR A 82 0.51 -31.61 5.99
CA TYR A 82 1.58 -30.92 6.73
C TYR A 82 1.88 -29.51 6.22
N ASP A 83 1.30 -29.11 5.07
CA ASP A 83 1.39 -27.78 4.47
C ASP A 83 2.78 -27.13 4.33
N GLY A 84 3.82 -27.96 4.35
CA GLY A 84 5.21 -27.50 4.32
C GLY A 84 5.70 -26.90 5.63
N GLY A 85 4.92 -27.05 6.72
CA GLY A 85 5.24 -26.52 8.04
C GLY A 85 4.74 -25.10 8.28
N ASN A 86 4.00 -24.48 7.35
CA ASN A 86 3.64 -23.06 7.44
C ASN A 86 2.95 -22.66 8.76
N TYR A 87 1.98 -23.44 9.24
CA TYR A 87 1.35 -23.13 10.54
C TYR A 87 2.25 -23.47 11.74
N ILE A 88 3.02 -24.56 11.65
CA ILE A 88 3.90 -25.02 12.74
C ILE A 88 5.10 -24.10 12.92
N HIS A 89 5.68 -23.59 11.83
CA HIS A 89 6.82 -22.69 11.87
C HIS A 89 6.48 -21.42 12.66
N SER A 90 5.34 -20.77 12.39
CA SER A 90 4.87 -19.63 13.18
C SER A 90 4.69 -20.01 14.66
N SER A 91 4.05 -21.16 14.93
CA SER A 91 3.81 -21.61 16.31
C SER A 91 5.06 -22.00 17.12
N LEU A 92 6.16 -22.31 16.44
CA LEU A 92 7.45 -22.63 17.05
C LEU A 92 8.43 -21.45 16.99
N HIS A 93 8.00 -20.27 16.54
CA HIS A 93 8.87 -19.11 16.29
C HIS A 93 10.05 -19.45 15.36
N ALA A 94 9.80 -20.26 14.34
CA ALA A 94 10.76 -20.77 13.37
C ALA A 94 10.39 -20.40 11.92
N SER A 95 9.66 -19.28 11.76
CA SER A 95 9.22 -18.79 10.45
C SER A 95 10.37 -18.57 9.47
N LEU A 96 10.15 -18.97 8.23
CA LEU A 96 11.08 -18.80 7.11
C LEU A 96 10.56 -17.73 6.14
N PRO A 97 11.43 -17.05 5.38
CA PRO A 97 11.01 -16.04 4.41
C PRO A 97 10.07 -16.55 3.31
N GLY A 98 10.05 -17.87 3.06
CA GLY A 98 9.18 -18.51 2.06
C GLY A 98 7.87 -19.05 2.62
N ASP A 99 7.60 -18.89 3.92
CA ASP A 99 6.36 -19.38 4.51
C ASP A 99 5.17 -18.54 4.06
N ALA A 100 4.06 -19.21 3.77
CA ALA A 100 2.87 -18.55 3.23
C ALA A 100 2.18 -17.61 4.23
N HIS A 101 2.44 -17.72 5.53
CA HIS A 101 1.89 -16.79 6.52
C HIS A 101 2.54 -15.40 6.46
N VAL A 102 3.66 -15.22 5.74
CA VAL A 102 4.32 -13.91 5.51
C VAL A 102 4.37 -13.50 4.03
N ASP A 103 3.72 -14.23 3.13
CA ASP A 103 3.77 -13.98 1.67
C ASP A 103 3.19 -12.61 1.24
N TRP A 104 2.27 -12.07 2.04
CA TRP A 104 1.66 -10.76 1.88
C TRP A 104 2.60 -9.58 2.15
N ALA A 105 3.83 -9.82 2.62
CA ALA A 105 4.78 -8.74 2.91
C ALA A 105 5.04 -7.83 1.69
N GLY A 106 4.94 -8.38 0.47
CA GLY A 106 5.05 -7.61 -0.78
C GLY A 106 3.80 -6.78 -1.13
N ASP A 107 2.63 -7.15 -0.62
CA ASP A 107 1.37 -6.43 -0.89
C ASP A 107 1.34 -5.08 -0.15
N ILE A 108 1.98 -4.99 1.01
CA ILE A 108 2.00 -3.79 1.85
C ILE A 108 2.72 -2.60 1.16
N PRO A 109 3.97 -2.73 0.65
CA PRO A 109 4.59 -1.69 -0.16
C PRO A 109 3.74 -1.27 -1.37
N ALA A 110 3.11 -2.22 -2.06
CA ALA A 110 2.25 -1.92 -3.20
C ALA A 110 1.00 -1.11 -2.80
N ALA A 111 0.41 -1.40 -1.63
CA ALA A 111 -0.69 -0.63 -1.08
C ALA A 111 -0.25 0.78 -0.67
N ILE A 112 0.92 0.92 -0.04
CA ILE A 112 1.49 2.23 0.32
C ILE A 112 1.78 3.08 -0.92
N THR A 113 2.34 2.51 -1.99
CA THR A 113 2.58 3.22 -3.25
C THR A 113 1.28 3.76 -3.85
N LYS A 114 0.17 3.00 -3.76
CA LYS A 114 -1.15 3.50 -4.19
C LYS A 114 -1.63 4.67 -3.34
N CYS A 115 -1.40 4.65 -2.02
CA CYS A 115 -1.68 5.79 -1.16
C CYS A 115 -0.85 7.01 -1.56
N ASN A 116 0.46 6.84 -1.81
CA ASN A 116 1.34 7.93 -2.24
C ASN A 116 0.88 8.52 -3.58
N GLN A 117 0.46 7.68 -4.52
CA GLN A 117 -0.11 8.15 -5.79
C GLN A 117 -1.41 8.95 -5.57
N ALA A 118 -2.30 8.47 -4.71
CA ALA A 118 -3.54 9.19 -4.41
C ALA A 118 -3.28 10.55 -3.74
N ILE A 119 -2.31 10.62 -2.81
CA ILE A 119 -1.90 11.87 -2.15
C ILE A 119 -1.32 12.84 -3.18
N PHE A 120 -0.41 12.38 -4.04
CA PHE A 120 0.20 13.19 -5.10
C PHE A 120 -0.86 13.73 -6.08
N ASP A 121 -1.70 12.85 -6.61
CA ASP A 121 -2.72 13.21 -7.61
C ASP A 121 -3.77 14.20 -7.09
N LEU A 122 -3.99 14.24 -5.77
CA LEU A 122 -4.93 15.14 -5.11
C LEU A 122 -4.26 16.40 -4.55
N GLY A 123 -2.97 16.60 -4.83
CA GLY A 123 -2.23 17.80 -4.45
C GLY A 123 -1.78 17.85 -3.00
N GLY A 124 -1.61 16.70 -2.34
CA GLY A 124 -1.13 16.62 -0.96
C GLY A 124 0.32 17.07 -0.74
N GLU A 125 0.97 17.67 -1.73
CA GLU A 125 2.25 18.35 -1.57
C GLU A 125 2.09 19.80 -1.05
N ASP A 126 0.92 20.43 -1.25
CA ASP A 126 0.60 21.75 -0.70
C ASP A 126 -0.19 21.65 0.61
N GLU A 127 0.54 21.50 1.72
CA GLU A 127 -0.05 21.40 3.06
C GLU A 127 -0.80 22.67 3.52
N ASN A 128 -0.69 23.79 2.79
CA ASN A 128 -1.42 25.02 3.10
C ASN A 128 -2.83 25.02 2.49
N ASN A 129 -3.14 24.07 1.61
CA ASN A 129 -4.44 23.96 0.99
C ASN A 129 -5.37 23.07 1.80
N ALA A 130 -6.18 23.69 2.65
CA ALA A 130 -7.13 22.99 3.52
C ALA A 130 -8.10 22.06 2.78
N GLU A 131 -8.50 22.39 1.54
CA GLU A 131 -9.37 21.53 0.74
C GLU A 131 -8.65 20.26 0.30
N GLN A 132 -7.41 20.37 -0.18
CA GLN A 132 -6.59 19.21 -0.56
C GLN A 132 -6.24 18.35 0.64
N GLU A 133 -5.89 18.96 1.78
CA GLU A 133 -5.65 18.26 3.05
C GLU A 133 -6.87 17.43 3.50
N ALA A 134 -8.07 17.99 3.39
CA ALA A 134 -9.30 17.26 3.70
C ALA A 134 -9.54 16.11 2.72
N LEU A 135 -9.26 16.31 1.43
CA LEU A 135 -9.44 15.28 0.40
C LEU A 135 -8.48 14.09 0.57
N ILE A 136 -7.24 14.31 0.98
CA ILE A 136 -6.24 13.23 1.13
C ILE A 136 -6.31 12.50 2.47
N ALA A 137 -7.09 12.99 3.44
CA ALA A 137 -7.11 12.44 4.81
C ALA A 137 -7.33 10.92 4.86
N PRO A 138 -8.25 10.31 4.07
CA PRO A 138 -8.40 8.86 4.02
C PRO A 138 -7.14 8.14 3.51
N ALA A 139 -6.43 8.71 2.52
CA ALA A 139 -5.21 8.13 1.98
C ALA A 139 -4.06 8.15 3.00
N LEU A 140 -3.92 9.25 3.75
CA LEU A 140 -2.98 9.37 4.87
C LEU A 140 -3.26 8.33 5.96
N ALA A 141 -4.52 8.19 6.40
CA ALA A 141 -4.91 7.21 7.40
C ALA A 141 -4.63 5.76 6.96
N MET A 142 -4.87 5.45 5.68
CA MET A 142 -4.56 4.13 5.13
C MET A 142 -3.05 3.88 4.98
N ARG A 143 -2.28 4.91 4.56
CA ARG A 143 -0.82 4.81 4.49
C ARG A 143 -0.22 4.52 5.86
N ALA A 144 -0.68 5.24 6.88
CA ALA A 144 -0.32 5.00 8.27
C ALA A 144 -0.67 3.58 8.73
N PHE A 145 -1.86 3.08 8.39
CA PHE A 145 -2.26 1.71 8.71
C PHE A 145 -1.38 0.65 8.05
N TYR A 146 -1.02 0.82 6.78
CA TYR A 146 -0.14 -0.12 6.09
C TYR A 146 1.28 -0.10 6.62
N HIS A 147 1.83 1.09 6.90
CA HIS A 147 3.11 1.20 7.59
C HIS A 147 3.07 0.57 8.99
N PHE A 148 1.96 0.75 9.73
CA PHE A 148 1.79 0.12 11.04
C PHE A 148 1.86 -1.40 10.95
N ILE A 149 1.09 -2.03 10.05
CA ILE A 149 1.13 -3.49 9.87
C ILE A 149 2.54 -3.96 9.49
N PHE A 150 3.22 -3.22 8.62
CA PHE A 150 4.57 -3.57 8.18
C PHE A 150 5.57 -3.52 9.34
N MET A 151 5.52 -2.43 10.09
CA MET A 151 6.41 -2.13 11.21
C MET A 151 6.16 -3.05 12.41
N ASP A 152 4.90 -3.32 12.74
CA ASP A 152 4.52 -4.19 13.86
C ASP A 152 4.99 -5.65 13.63
N THR A 153 4.99 -6.09 12.37
CA THR A 153 5.41 -7.45 11.99
C THR A 153 6.92 -7.60 11.81
N PHE A 154 7.58 -6.64 11.16
CA PHE A 154 8.99 -6.78 10.72
C PHE A 154 9.97 -5.80 11.38
N GLY A 155 9.48 -4.90 12.21
CA GLY A 155 10.29 -3.86 12.88
C GLY A 155 10.75 -2.78 11.90
N ALA A 156 12.05 -2.74 11.61
CA ALA A 156 12.61 -1.78 10.66
C ALA A 156 12.10 -2.05 9.23
N THR A 157 11.53 -1.05 8.57
CA THR A 157 10.95 -1.17 7.22
C THR A 157 11.32 0.04 6.37
N PRO A 158 11.22 -0.04 5.03
CA PRO A 158 11.40 1.13 4.17
C PRO A 158 10.36 2.22 4.48
N LYS A 159 10.81 3.47 4.65
CA LYS A 159 9.91 4.62 4.82
C LYS A 159 9.43 5.12 3.45
N LEU A 160 8.31 4.58 2.99
CA LEU A 160 7.67 4.95 1.73
C LEU A 160 6.72 6.15 1.93
N ASP A 161 7.28 7.36 1.91
CA ASP A 161 6.55 8.62 2.17
C ASP A 161 6.20 9.44 0.91
N HIS A 162 6.67 9.01 -0.26
CA HIS A 162 6.44 9.68 -1.55
C HIS A 162 6.39 8.68 -2.72
N LEU A 163 6.25 9.19 -3.95
CA LEU A 163 6.35 8.39 -5.17
C LEU A 163 7.81 8.09 -5.50
N ILE A 164 8.17 6.81 -5.44
CA ILE A 164 9.55 6.36 -5.60
C ILE A 164 9.93 6.40 -7.08
N GLY A 165 11.05 7.05 -7.40
CA GLY A 165 11.55 7.11 -8.77
C GLY A 165 12.04 5.74 -9.28
N ASP A 166 12.04 5.54 -10.60
CA ASP A 166 12.44 4.27 -11.24
C ASP A 166 13.86 3.77 -10.87
N SER A 167 14.74 4.68 -10.45
CA SER A 167 16.13 4.38 -10.05
C SER A 167 16.41 4.67 -8.58
N GLU A 168 15.38 5.01 -7.81
CA GLU A 168 15.51 5.31 -6.40
C GLU A 168 15.45 4.01 -5.59
N ALA A 169 16.48 3.81 -4.76
CA ALA A 169 16.52 2.72 -3.80
C ALA A 169 16.21 3.30 -2.41
N ILE A 170 15.32 2.62 -1.68
CA ILE A 170 15.00 2.98 -0.30
C ILE A 170 15.52 1.91 0.64
N ASP A 171 16.43 2.32 1.52
CA ASP A 171 16.92 1.50 2.62
C ASP A 171 15.88 1.40 3.75
N ARG A 172 16.05 0.39 4.60
CA ARG A 172 15.18 0.23 5.78
C ARG A 172 15.47 1.35 6.78
N SER A 173 14.42 2.01 7.24
CA SER A 173 14.49 2.96 8.35
C SER A 173 14.31 2.22 9.70
N PRO A 174 14.92 2.73 10.78
CA PRO A 174 14.65 2.28 12.14
C PRO A 174 13.15 2.28 12.47
N ARG A 175 12.74 1.34 13.33
CA ARG A 175 11.34 1.24 13.78
C ARG A 175 10.81 2.55 14.38
N SER A 176 11.66 3.27 15.10
CA SER A 176 11.34 4.57 15.71
C SER A 176 11.01 5.65 14.67
N GLU A 177 11.69 5.69 13.53
CA GLU A 177 11.40 6.63 12.44
C GLU A 177 10.07 6.30 11.78
N ILE A 178 9.79 5.03 11.51
CA ILE A 178 8.52 4.59 10.93
C ILE A 178 7.36 4.88 11.88
N THR A 179 7.56 4.69 13.19
CA THR A 179 6.56 4.99 14.22
C THR A 179 6.19 6.48 14.23
N LYS A 180 7.19 7.37 14.20
CA LYS A 180 6.96 8.82 14.12
C LYS A 180 6.33 9.24 12.80
N PHE A 181 6.66 8.55 11.71
CA PHE A 181 6.03 8.79 10.42
C PHE A 181 4.53 8.42 10.44
N ILE A 182 4.18 7.25 10.97
CA ILE A 182 2.78 6.83 11.18
C ILE A 182 2.01 7.85 12.02
N GLU A 183 2.61 8.31 13.12
CA GLU A 183 2.03 9.36 13.97
C GLU A 183 1.77 10.64 13.16
N SER A 184 2.75 11.10 12.38
CA SER A 184 2.62 12.33 11.59
C SER A 184 1.49 12.27 10.56
N ASP A 185 1.32 11.13 9.87
CA ASP A 185 0.24 10.92 8.91
C ASP A 185 -1.13 10.93 9.60
N LEU A 186 -1.25 10.27 10.76
CA LEU A 186 -2.50 10.22 11.51
C LEU A 186 -2.88 11.60 12.06
N LEU A 187 -1.92 12.34 12.63
CA LEU A 187 -2.16 13.69 13.14
C LEU A 187 -2.54 14.64 12.01
N ARG A 188 -1.89 14.55 10.84
CA ARG A 188 -2.23 15.35 9.65
C ARG A 188 -3.64 15.04 9.16
N ALA A 189 -3.99 13.76 9.03
CA ALA A 189 -5.33 13.33 8.62
C ALA A 189 -6.44 13.78 9.59
N LEU A 190 -6.16 13.76 10.90
CA LEU A 190 -7.10 14.22 11.92
C LEU A 190 -7.25 15.75 11.92
N ALA A 191 -6.13 16.48 11.75
CA ALA A 191 -6.12 17.94 11.73
C ALA A 191 -6.83 18.53 10.50
N SER A 192 -6.85 17.82 9.37
CA SER A 192 -7.48 18.32 8.14
C SER A 192 -9.01 18.31 8.18
N GLY A 193 -9.63 17.56 9.11
CA GLY A 193 -11.09 17.41 9.17
C GLY A 193 -11.70 16.60 8.02
N GLY A 194 -10.87 15.94 7.20
CA GLY A 194 -11.31 15.16 6.03
C GLY A 194 -11.88 13.77 6.35
N LEU A 195 -11.67 13.27 7.57
CA LEU A 195 -12.18 11.97 7.99
C LEU A 195 -13.63 12.06 8.48
N LYS A 196 -14.47 11.14 8.02
CA LYS A 196 -15.88 11.07 8.42
C LYS A 196 -16.01 10.61 9.88
N GLU A 197 -16.98 11.20 10.60
CA GLU A 197 -17.37 10.77 11.95
C GLU A 197 -18.58 9.82 11.93
N ASP A 198 -19.38 9.85 10.86
CA ASP A 198 -20.56 9.00 10.71
C ASP A 198 -20.17 7.51 10.68
N VAL A 199 -20.89 6.69 11.43
CA VAL A 199 -20.72 5.23 11.49
C VAL A 199 -22.00 4.58 10.96
N ASP A 200 -22.11 4.50 9.64
CA ASP A 200 -23.28 3.96 8.95
C ASP A 200 -22.88 3.22 7.66
N ALA A 201 -23.88 2.85 6.84
CA ALA A 201 -23.65 2.12 5.61
C ALA A 201 -22.76 2.86 4.59
N SER A 202 -22.68 4.20 4.65
CA SER A 202 -21.89 5.02 3.72
C SER A 202 -20.38 5.02 4.05
N THR A 203 -20.03 4.73 5.31
CA THR A 203 -18.66 4.70 5.82
C THR A 203 -18.15 3.29 6.12
N TYR A 204 -19.00 2.27 5.99
CA TYR A 204 -18.60 0.88 6.22
C TYR A 204 -17.43 0.46 5.31
N GLY A 205 -16.35 0.00 5.93
CA GLY A 205 -15.11 -0.39 5.23
C GLY A 205 -14.21 0.78 4.79
N LYS A 206 -14.52 2.01 5.19
CA LYS A 206 -13.70 3.21 4.94
C LYS A 206 -13.02 3.67 6.23
N PRO A 207 -11.83 4.30 6.19
CA PRO A 207 -11.21 4.89 7.36
C PRO A 207 -12.06 6.08 7.84
N THR A 208 -12.45 6.03 9.11
CA THR A 208 -13.16 7.10 9.81
C THR A 208 -12.20 7.80 10.77
N LYS A 209 -12.64 8.93 11.33
CA LYS A 209 -11.92 9.61 12.42
C LYS A 209 -11.58 8.64 13.56
N TRP A 210 -12.54 7.79 13.91
CA TRP A 210 -12.42 6.80 14.99
C TRP A 210 -11.37 5.73 14.69
N MET A 211 -11.21 5.33 13.42
CA MET A 211 -10.15 4.38 13.03
C MET A 211 -8.77 5.02 13.17
N ALA A 212 -8.61 6.28 12.75
CA ALA A 212 -7.35 7.01 12.90
C ALA A 212 -7.01 7.25 14.39
N GLU A 213 -7.98 7.67 15.21
CA GLU A 213 -7.79 7.83 16.66
C GLU A 213 -7.46 6.50 17.36
N ALA A 214 -8.14 5.41 16.98
CA ALA A 214 -7.87 4.09 17.56
C ALA A 214 -6.46 3.58 17.20
N LEU A 215 -6.02 3.79 15.95
CA LEU A 215 -4.66 3.43 15.54
C LEU A 215 -3.62 4.28 16.26
N LEU A 216 -3.88 5.58 16.41
CA LEU A 216 -3.00 6.50 17.15
C LEU A 216 -2.90 6.10 18.63
N ALA A 217 -4.02 5.76 19.26
CA ALA A 217 -4.03 5.23 20.63
C ALA A 217 -3.24 3.92 20.74
N LYS A 218 -3.40 3.00 19.78
CA LYS A 218 -2.64 1.74 19.73
C LYS A 218 -1.13 2.01 19.60
N LEU A 219 -0.75 2.99 18.78
CA LEU A 219 0.62 3.43 18.60
C LEU A 219 1.19 3.99 19.93
N TYR A 220 0.45 4.87 20.60
CA TYR A 220 0.90 5.49 21.85
C TYR A 220 1.01 4.55 23.03
N ILE A 221 0.14 3.53 23.12
CA ILE A 221 0.24 2.49 24.15
C ILE A 221 1.54 1.68 23.99
N ASN A 222 2.03 1.53 22.76
CA ASN A 222 3.25 0.77 22.45
C ASN A 222 4.47 1.67 22.18
N TRP A 223 4.35 2.99 22.41
CA TRP A 223 5.32 3.98 21.92
C TRP A 223 6.74 3.73 22.42
N ALA A 224 6.93 3.60 23.73
CA ALA A 224 8.24 3.32 24.32
C ALA A 224 8.86 2.03 23.76
N GLY A 225 8.04 1.00 23.51
CA GLY A 225 8.49 -0.22 22.83
C GLY A 225 8.92 0.09 21.40
N TYR A 226 8.09 0.73 20.60
CA TYR A 226 8.40 1.00 19.19
C TYR A 226 9.55 1.98 18.95
N THR A 227 9.79 2.90 19.89
CA THR A 227 10.78 3.96 19.76
C THR A 227 12.12 3.70 20.45
N CYS A 228 12.23 2.65 21.26
CA CYS A 228 13.52 2.27 21.85
C CYS A 228 14.53 1.81 20.79
N ASP A 229 15.81 2.09 21.04
CA ASP A 229 16.91 1.67 20.16
C ASP A 229 17.09 0.15 20.14
N ASP A 230 16.91 -0.49 21.30
CA ASP A 230 16.96 -1.94 21.47
C ASP A 230 15.77 -2.44 22.30
N VAL A 231 14.93 -3.25 21.66
CA VAL A 231 13.73 -3.85 22.26
C VAL A 231 14.08 -4.76 23.43
N ALA A 232 15.26 -5.37 23.42
CA ALA A 232 15.72 -6.21 24.54
C ALA A 232 15.96 -5.40 25.82
N THR A 233 16.09 -4.08 25.70
CA THR A 233 16.28 -3.16 26.83
C THR A 233 15.00 -2.48 27.28
N TYR A 234 13.86 -2.71 26.60
CA TYR A 234 12.58 -2.09 26.91
C TYR A 234 12.12 -2.41 28.35
N ASP A 235 11.68 -1.38 29.07
CA ASP A 235 11.05 -1.49 30.38
C ASP A 235 9.71 -0.73 30.37
N PRO A 236 8.60 -1.31 30.89
CA PRO A 236 7.29 -0.64 30.94
C PRO A 236 7.24 0.69 31.70
N SER A 237 8.26 1.01 32.50
CA SER A 237 8.43 2.29 33.19
C SER A 237 9.16 3.35 32.36
N MET A 238 9.69 2.99 31.18
CA MET A 238 10.29 3.95 30.26
C MET A 238 9.25 4.99 29.85
N THR A 239 9.63 6.27 29.95
CA THR A 239 8.78 7.36 29.49
C THR A 239 8.66 7.33 27.97
N ASN A 240 7.48 7.64 27.46
CA ASN A 240 7.29 7.98 26.06
C ASN A 240 8.07 9.27 25.78
N SER A 241 9.29 9.13 25.25
CA SER A 241 10.13 10.24 24.77
C SER A 241 9.88 10.56 23.30
#